data_AF-A0A2V9ZJT3-F1
#
_entry.id   AF-A0A2V9ZJT3-F1
#
_cell.length_a   1.000
_cell.length_b   1.000
_cell.length_c   1.000
_cell.angle_alpha   90.00
_cell.angle_beta   90.00
_cell.angle_gamma   90.00
#
_symmetry.space_group_name_H-M   'P 1'
#
loop_
_entity.id
_entity.type
_entity.pdbx_description
1 polymer ?
#
loop_
_entity_poly.entity_id
_entity_poly.type
_entity_poly.pdbx_seq_one_letter_code
_entity_poly.pdbx_strand_id
1 'polypeptide(L)'
;ITGVQESNDANWKDSRITYWGVSDLIGGNGTQRGYFVNLHPNGDRDIGTFEGRVLTNGTQVTIEGTWQYADGTGMFEAISGGGTYKGRMTSPAEVENGWEGKYELAARARVA
;
A
#
# COMPACT_ATOMS: atom_id res chain seq x y z
N ILE A 1 8.95 -2.96 -5.39
CA ILE A 1 8.02 -2.49 -6.46
C ILE A 1 7.72 -1.02 -6.19
N THR A 2 7.64 -0.16 -7.20
CA THR A 2 7.25 1.24 -7.01
C THR A 2 6.20 1.66 -8.05
N GLY A 3 5.38 2.64 -7.71
CA GLY A 3 4.35 3.21 -8.58
C GLY A 3 3.90 4.57 -8.09
N VAL A 4 3.21 5.32 -8.95
CA VAL A 4 2.53 6.56 -8.55
C VAL A 4 1.06 6.24 -8.34
N GLN A 5 0.50 6.72 -7.24
CA GLN A 5 -0.90 6.52 -6.91
C GLN A 5 -1.81 7.47 -7.70
N GLU A 6 -2.90 6.92 -8.23
CA GLU A 6 -4.04 7.70 -8.69
C GLU A 6 -5.10 7.69 -7.59
N SER A 7 -5.47 8.87 -7.10
CA SER A 7 -6.47 8.99 -6.03
C SER A 7 -7.26 10.29 -6.14
N ASN A 8 -8.52 10.23 -5.72
CA ASN A 8 -9.37 11.41 -5.54
C ASN A 8 -9.12 12.10 -4.18
N ASP A 9 -8.46 11.42 -3.24
CA ASP A 9 -8.01 12.05 -2.00
C ASP A 9 -6.76 12.88 -2.29
N ALA A 10 -6.83 14.18 -2.01
CA ALA A 10 -5.74 15.11 -2.25
C ALA A 10 -4.44 14.75 -1.50
N ASN A 11 -4.53 14.07 -0.36
CA ASN A 11 -3.36 13.63 0.40
C ASN A 11 -2.62 12.48 -0.31
N TRP A 12 -3.34 11.64 -1.05
CA TRP A 12 -2.80 10.45 -1.72
C TRP A 12 -2.55 10.63 -3.22
N LYS A 13 -3.20 11.62 -3.83
CA LYS A 13 -2.99 11.96 -5.23
C LYS A 13 -1.50 12.22 -5.51
N ASP A 14 -0.98 11.58 -6.55
CA ASP A 14 0.41 11.71 -7.02
C ASP A 14 1.47 11.25 -5.99
N SER A 15 1.05 10.56 -4.92
CA SER A 15 1.97 9.97 -3.95
C SER A 15 2.71 8.80 -4.60
N ARG A 16 4.01 8.68 -4.34
CA ARG A 16 4.81 7.56 -4.84
C ARG A 16 4.89 6.47 -3.78
N ILE A 17 4.34 5.31 -4.09
CA ILE A 17 4.45 4.13 -3.25
C ILE A 17 5.71 3.33 -3.57
N THR A 18 6.35 2.79 -2.54
CA THR A 18 7.40 1.77 -2.63
C THR A 18 7.03 0.59 -1.74
N TYR A 19 6.93 -0.59 -2.34
CA TYR A 19 6.71 -1.87 -1.66
C TYR A 19 7.99 -2.67 -1.54
N TRP A 20 8.18 -3.28 -0.38
CA TRP A 20 9.12 -4.36 -0.15
C TRP A 20 8.40 -5.49 0.59
N GLY A 21 8.59 -6.73 0.15
CA GLY A 21 7.93 -7.87 0.78
C GLY A 21 8.50 -9.20 0.32
N VAL A 22 8.05 -10.25 0.98
CA VAL A 22 8.40 -11.64 0.70
C VAL A 22 7.13 -12.38 0.29
N SER A 23 7.25 -13.23 -0.73
CA SER A 23 6.19 -14.12 -1.17
C SER A 23 6.65 -15.57 -1.01
N ASP A 24 5.89 -16.35 -0.26
CA ASP A 24 6.12 -17.78 -0.05
C ASP A 24 5.17 -18.55 -0.96
N LEU A 25 5.66 -18.99 -2.12
CA LEU A 25 4.83 -19.56 -3.19
C LEU A 25 5.14 -21.03 -3.47
N ILE A 26 4.09 -21.84 -3.60
CA ILE A 26 4.15 -23.23 -4.09
C ILE A 26 3.28 -23.30 -5.35
N GLY A 27 3.89 -23.63 -6.48
CA GLY A 27 3.17 -23.67 -7.76
C GLY A 27 2.51 -22.33 -8.14
N GLY A 28 3.16 -21.20 -7.81
CA GLY A 28 2.64 -19.85 -8.08
C GLY A 28 1.55 -19.35 -7.12
N ASN A 29 1.17 -20.14 -6.11
CA ASN A 29 0.14 -19.78 -5.14
C ASN A 29 0.75 -19.69 -3.74
N GLY A 30 0.28 -18.76 -2.91
CA GLY A 30 0.75 -18.69 -1.53
C GLY A 30 0.50 -17.35 -0.86
N THR A 31 1.28 -17.07 0.18
CA THR A 31 1.13 -15.87 1.00
C THR A 31 2.18 -14.82 0.66
N GLN A 32 1.82 -13.57 0.87
CA GLN A 32 2.73 -12.43 0.78
C GLN A 32 2.62 -11.57 2.04
N ARG A 33 3.74 -11.00 2.48
CA ARG A 33 3.76 -9.99 3.54
C ARG A 33 4.89 -9.01 3.34
N GLY A 34 4.76 -7.81 3.89
CA GLY A 34 5.82 -6.82 3.80
C GLY A 34 5.45 -5.45 4.34
N TYR A 35 6.17 -4.47 3.84
CA TYR A 35 6.09 -3.06 4.21
C TYR A 35 5.88 -2.19 2.98
N PHE A 36 5.29 -1.02 3.20
CA PHE A 36 5.24 0.04 2.21
C PHE A 36 5.68 1.36 2.81
N VAL A 37 6.13 2.25 1.92
CA VAL A 37 6.36 3.66 2.20
C VAL A 37 5.68 4.45 1.09
N ASN A 38 4.89 5.46 1.45
CA ASN A 38 4.47 6.48 0.51
C ASN A 38 5.30 7.75 0.69
N LEU A 39 5.71 8.34 -0.42
CA LEU A 39 6.25 9.70 -0.45
C LEU A 39 5.19 10.61 -1.05
N HIS A 40 4.69 11.54 -0.25
CA HIS A 40 3.66 12.49 -0.64
C HIS A 40 4.25 13.68 -1.40
N PRO A 41 3.44 14.39 -2.21
CA PRO A 41 3.90 15.57 -2.94
C PRO A 41 4.47 16.68 -2.05
N ASN A 42 4.02 16.78 -0.80
CA ASN A 42 4.52 17.75 0.18
C ASN A 42 5.86 17.33 0.83
N GLY A 43 6.39 16.14 0.51
CA GLY A 43 7.64 15.59 1.04
C GLY A 43 7.49 14.74 2.30
N ASP A 44 6.30 14.73 2.93
CA ASP A 44 6.01 13.86 4.06
C ASP A 44 5.90 12.39 3.62
N ARG A 45 5.91 11.48 4.58
CA ARG A 45 5.80 10.04 4.33
C ARG A 45 4.81 9.39 5.28
N ASP A 46 4.09 8.40 4.78
CA ASP A 46 3.48 7.37 5.61
C ASP A 46 4.19 6.03 5.39
N ILE A 47 4.11 5.17 6.40
CA ILE A 47 4.64 3.81 6.35
C ILE A 47 3.61 2.83 6.89
N GLY A 48 3.68 1.60 6.44
CA GLY A 48 2.80 0.56 6.95
C GLY A 48 3.21 -0.84 6.56
N THR A 49 2.34 -1.77 6.89
CA THR A 49 2.50 -3.20 6.61
C THR A 49 1.35 -3.72 5.79
N PHE A 50 1.60 -4.81 5.07
CA PHE A 50 0.56 -5.53 4.36
C PHE A 50 0.78 -7.03 4.49
N GLU A 51 -0.32 -7.75 4.40
CA GLU A 51 -0.35 -9.20 4.26
C GLU A 51 -1.42 -9.58 3.25
N GLY A 52 -1.17 -10.65 2.50
CA GLY A 52 -2.09 -11.07 1.46
C GLY A 52 -1.76 -12.43 0.89
N ARG A 53 -2.47 -12.75 -0.19
CA ARG A 53 -2.35 -14.00 -0.93
C ARG A 53 -2.15 -13.74 -2.40
N VAL A 54 -1.32 -14.59 -3.00
CA VAL A 54 -1.11 -14.65 -4.45
C VAL A 54 -1.80 -15.89 -4.96
N LEU A 55 -2.62 -15.73 -6.00
CA LEU A 55 -3.27 -16.83 -6.70
C LEU A 55 -2.88 -16.81 -8.18
N THR A 56 -2.45 -17.95 -8.69
CA THR A 56 -2.15 -18.15 -10.11
C THR A 56 -3.15 -19.12 -10.71
N ASN A 57 -3.95 -18.64 -11.67
CA ASN A 57 -4.88 -19.44 -12.45
C ASN A 57 -4.52 -19.35 -13.94
N GLY A 58 -3.88 -20.40 -14.46
CA GLY A 58 -3.32 -20.39 -15.81
C GLY A 58 -2.23 -19.32 -15.93
N THR A 59 -2.45 -18.34 -16.81
CA THR A 59 -1.53 -17.20 -17.01
C THR A 59 -1.89 -15.99 -16.15
N GLN A 60 -3.01 -16.03 -15.43
CA GLN A 60 -3.48 -14.90 -14.62
C GLN A 60 -2.95 -15.02 -13.19
N VAL A 61 -2.26 -13.99 -12.73
CA VAL A 61 -1.80 -13.86 -11.34
C VAL A 61 -2.58 -12.73 -10.67
N THR A 62 -3.29 -13.03 -9.59
CA THR A 62 -4.00 -12.06 -8.75
C THR A 62 -3.38 -12.00 -7.36
N ILE A 63 -3.51 -10.84 -6.74
CA ILE A 63 -3.02 -10.59 -5.38
C ILE A 63 -4.14 -9.88 -4.63
N GLU A 64 -4.45 -10.33 -3.43
CA GLU A 64 -5.39 -9.62 -2.55
C GLU A 64 -4.97 -9.74 -1.09
N GLY A 65 -5.34 -8.76 -0.28
CA GLY A 65 -4.95 -8.75 1.12
C GLY A 65 -5.44 -7.54 1.88
N THR A 66 -4.83 -7.33 3.03
CA THR A 66 -5.06 -6.22 3.93
C THR A 66 -3.79 -5.40 4.12
N TRP A 67 -3.97 -4.14 4.49
CA TRP A 67 -2.88 -3.25 4.83
C TRP A 67 -3.27 -2.40 6.04
N GLN A 68 -2.27 -1.92 6.77
CA GLN A 68 -2.44 -1.01 7.89
C GLN A 68 -1.27 -0.03 7.98
N TYR A 69 -1.54 1.21 8.37
CA TYR A 69 -0.51 2.18 8.68
C TYR A 69 0.22 1.80 9.97
N ALA A 70 1.51 2.08 10.01
CA ALA A 70 2.35 1.92 11.19
C ALA A 70 2.70 3.29 11.81
N ASP A 71 3.06 4.27 10.98
CA ASP A 71 3.32 5.65 11.39
C ASP A 71 3.52 6.55 10.14
N GLY A 72 3.90 7.81 10.33
CA GLY A 72 4.31 8.72 9.27
C GLY A 72 5.13 9.90 9.79
N THR A 73 5.35 10.89 8.93
CA THR A 73 6.07 12.13 9.25
C THR A 73 5.20 13.35 8.96
N GLY A 74 5.51 14.48 9.58
CA GLY A 74 4.87 15.76 9.25
C GLY A 74 3.37 15.70 9.50
N MET A 75 2.55 15.88 8.47
CA MET A 75 1.09 15.81 8.64
C MET A 75 0.55 14.39 8.87
N PHE A 76 1.36 13.36 8.60
CA PHE A 76 1.01 11.95 8.77
C PHE A 76 1.64 11.33 10.03
N GLU A 77 2.28 12.13 10.89
CA GLU A 77 2.76 11.64 12.19
C GLU A 77 1.60 11.05 13.00
N ALA A 78 1.80 9.85 13.55
CA ALA A 78 0.79 9.07 14.25
C ALA A 78 -0.49 8.80 13.42
N ILE A 79 -0.36 8.73 12.08
CA ILE A 79 -1.44 8.23 11.23
C ILE A 79 -1.82 6.80 11.64
N SER A 80 -3.11 6.54 11.70
CA SER A 80 -3.65 5.20 11.90
C SER A 80 -4.68 4.87 10.83
N GLY A 81 -4.98 3.59 10.68
CA GLY A 81 -5.94 3.11 9.71
C GLY A 81 -5.45 1.92 8.93
N GLY A 82 -6.27 1.52 7.97
CA GLY A 82 -6.06 0.29 7.23
C GLY A 82 -7.15 0.05 6.21
N GLY A 83 -7.00 -1.04 5.50
CA GLY A 83 -7.89 -1.36 4.40
C GLY A 83 -7.58 -2.69 3.75
N THR A 84 -8.13 -2.85 2.56
CA THR A 84 -7.90 -4.00 1.69
C THR A 84 -7.25 -3.55 0.40
N TYR A 85 -6.63 -4.49 -0.30
CA TYR A 85 -6.13 -4.27 -1.65
C TYR A 85 -6.43 -5.47 -2.53
N LYS A 86 -6.58 -5.20 -3.82
CA LYS A 86 -6.69 -6.20 -4.87
C LYS A 86 -5.86 -5.75 -6.06
N GLY A 87 -5.18 -6.69 -6.67
CA GLY A 87 -4.40 -6.44 -7.87
C GLY A 87 -4.20 -7.65 -8.73
N ARG A 88 -3.57 -7.40 -9.86
CA ARG A 88 -3.28 -8.41 -10.87
C ARG A 88 -1.99 -8.03 -11.61
N MET A 89 -1.25 -9.05 -12.03
CA MET A 89 -0.17 -8.83 -12.99
C MET A 89 -0.79 -8.61 -14.38
N THR A 90 -0.45 -7.50 -15.01
CA THR A 90 -0.85 -7.18 -16.39
C THR A 90 0.22 -7.60 -17.39
N SER A 91 1.47 -7.75 -16.93
CA SER A 91 2.59 -8.30 -17.67
C SER A 91 3.61 -8.90 -16.68
N PRO A 92 4.70 -9.55 -17.15
CA PRO A 92 5.75 -10.02 -16.26
C PRO A 92 6.44 -8.93 -15.41
N ALA A 93 6.31 -7.65 -15.80
CA ALA A 93 6.96 -6.52 -15.13
C ALA A 93 5.98 -5.49 -14.56
N GLU A 94 4.68 -5.63 -14.84
CA GLU A 94 3.66 -4.65 -14.45
C GLU A 94 2.59 -5.28 -13.57
N VAL A 95 2.19 -4.52 -12.56
CA VAL A 95 1.10 -4.89 -11.64
C VAL A 95 0.16 -3.71 -11.55
N GLU A 96 -1.12 -3.97 -11.77
CA GLU A 96 -2.20 -3.05 -11.47
C GLU A 96 -2.74 -3.41 -10.09
N ASN A 97 -2.75 -2.45 -9.16
CA ASN A 97 -3.27 -2.62 -7.80
C ASN A 97 -4.25 -1.49 -7.48
N GLY A 98 -5.37 -1.85 -6.87
CA GLY A 98 -6.28 -0.94 -6.20
C GLY A 98 -6.32 -1.24 -4.71
N TRP A 99 -6.41 -0.19 -3.91
CA TRP A 99 -6.59 -0.28 -2.45
C TRP A 99 -7.72 0.63 -2.01
N GLU A 100 -8.44 0.15 -1.00
CA GLU A 100 -9.54 0.85 -0.37
C GLU A 100 -9.34 0.78 1.15
N GLY A 101 -9.60 1.87 1.85
CA GLY A 101 -9.45 1.91 3.30
C GLY A 101 -9.82 3.24 3.89
N LYS A 102 -9.60 3.35 5.20
CA LYS A 102 -9.82 4.57 5.97
C LYS A 102 -8.57 4.89 6.76
N TYR A 103 -8.36 6.17 7.00
CA TYR A 103 -7.28 6.66 7.85
C TYR A 103 -7.76 7.79 8.74
N GLU A 104 -7.06 7.93 9.85
CA GLU A 104 -7.22 9.04 10.78
C GLU A 104 -5.86 9.70 10.96
N LEU A 105 -5.83 11.02 10.77
CA LEU A 105 -4.68 11.84 11.10
C LEU A 105 -4.78 12.26 12.55
N ALA A 106 -3.65 12.26 13.27
CA ALA A 106 -3.61 12.81 14.60
C ALA A 106 -4.11 14.26 14.58
N ALA A 107 -4.97 14.61 15.54
CA ALA A 107 -5.33 16.00 15.75
C ALA A 107 -4.04 16.75 16.08
N ARG A 108 -3.61 17.66 15.19
CA ARG A 108 -2.46 18.52 15.48
C ARG A 108 -2.76 19.21 16.80
N ALA A 109 -1.93 18.98 17.82
CA ALA A 109 -1.92 19.85 18.98
C ALA A 109 -1.64 21.25 18.44
N ARG A 110 -2.69 22.10 18.38
CA ARG A 110 -2.49 23.53 18.12
C ARG A 110 -1.59 24.00 19.25
N VAL A 111 -0.33 24.28 18.93
CA VAL A 111 0.55 25.00 19.85
C VAL A 111 -0.11 26.36 20.05
N ALA A 112 -0.55 26.61 21.28
CA ALA A 112 -1.12 27.87 21.73
C ALA A 112 -0.04 28.96 21.81
#